data_AF-S4PXH6-F1
#
_entry.id   AF-S4PXH6-F1
#
_cell.length_a   1.000
_cell.length_b   1.000
_cell.length_c   1.000
_cell.angle_alpha   90.00
_cell.angle_beta   90.00
_cell.angle_gamma   90.00
#
_symmetry.space_group_name_H-M   'P 1'
#
loop_
_entity.id
_entity.type
_entity.pdbx_description
1 polymer ?
#
loop_
_entity_poly.entity_id
_entity_poly.type
_entity_poly.pdbx_seq_one_letter_code
_entity_poly.pdbx_strand_id
1 'polypeptide(L)'
;MASFEDLSFDWSTLCQECPECWTASDLQLAAELGKTLLERNKELETALRQHQNVIEDQTQEIEYLTKQTAALREVNDSRLRIYEQLEVSIQDLERANHRLAVDHAADKKHIKTLCCNIETLENKCEEFQKTVDDLNAQLEIVRRRAERKPENEKPKENDIKTVESTAINAKNVIATPQKSIVPLPELTKEDEDLLRLSDELRENKVAFAQEQRRVTELEEQLASVIQENNRLQEQLRNWHQREDEPKSMHEELSILEEVRQGQLCIRCLRGMERDDMSSILDGEDDDRSAISSLILTPGQQSPKDDHVTSKLVKFD
;
A
#
# COMPACT_ATOMS: atom_id res chain seq x y z
N MET A 1 -29.49 -4.50 -80.28
CA MET A 1 -29.28 -3.14 -79.73
C MET A 1 -28.60 -2.36 -80.83
N ALA A 2 -29.19 -1.26 -81.30
CA ALA A 2 -28.52 -0.37 -82.24
C ALA A 2 -27.23 0.17 -81.58
N SER A 3 -26.14 0.27 -82.35
CA SER A 3 -24.91 0.87 -81.83
C SER A 3 -25.08 2.38 -81.69
N PHE A 4 -24.24 3.03 -80.87
CA PHE A 4 -24.28 4.48 -80.69
C PHE A 4 -24.09 5.22 -82.03
N GLU A 5 -23.32 4.65 -82.96
CA GLU A 5 -23.11 5.20 -84.30
C GLU A 5 -24.37 5.11 -85.17
N ASP A 6 -25.12 4.01 -85.09
CA ASP A 6 -26.38 3.83 -85.82
C ASP A 6 -27.43 4.87 -85.36
N LEU A 7 -27.54 5.06 -84.04
CA LEU A 7 -28.41 6.07 -83.46
C LEU A 7 -27.97 7.48 -83.87
N SER A 8 -26.66 7.78 -83.80
CA SER A 8 -26.12 9.10 -84.17
C SER A 8 -26.40 9.46 -85.63
N PHE A 9 -26.34 8.47 -86.53
CA PHE A 9 -26.67 8.65 -87.94
C PHE A 9 -28.17 8.94 -88.12
N ASP A 10 -29.04 8.13 -87.52
CA ASP A 10 -30.50 8.34 -87.57
C ASP A 10 -30.90 9.70 -86.99
N TRP A 11 -30.29 10.12 -85.86
CA TRP A 11 -30.49 11.44 -85.26
C TRP A 11 -30.04 12.60 -86.17
N SER A 12 -28.97 12.40 -86.96
CA SER A 12 -28.47 13.41 -87.92
C SER A 12 -29.35 13.50 -89.17
N THR A 13 -30.15 12.46 -89.43
CA THR A 13 -31.05 12.39 -90.60
C THR A 13 -32.43 12.98 -90.32
N LEU A 14 -32.77 13.21 -89.04
CA LEU A 14 -33.99 13.92 -88.65
C LEU A 14 -33.89 15.42 -88.98
N CYS A 15 -34.97 15.99 -89.55
CA CYS A 15 -35.06 17.41 -89.84
C CYS A 15 -35.15 18.22 -88.52
N GLN A 16 -34.09 18.97 -88.20
CA GLN A 16 -33.97 19.73 -86.95
C GLN A 16 -34.50 21.18 -87.05
N GLU A 17 -34.73 21.69 -88.26
CA GLU A 17 -35.02 23.12 -88.50
C GLU A 17 -36.50 23.43 -88.71
N CYS A 18 -37.39 22.43 -88.82
CA CYS A 18 -38.81 22.63 -89.09
C CYS A 18 -39.71 21.95 -88.04
N PRO A 19 -40.49 22.70 -87.23
CA PRO A 19 -41.41 22.10 -86.25
C PRO A 19 -42.60 21.34 -86.89
N GLU A 20 -42.88 21.57 -88.17
CA GLU A 20 -44.06 21.03 -88.87
C GLU A 20 -43.86 19.60 -89.40
N CYS A 21 -42.63 19.07 -89.40
CA CYS A 21 -42.34 17.71 -89.86
C CYS A 21 -42.41 16.62 -88.78
N TRP A 22 -42.66 17.01 -87.52
CA TRP A 22 -42.94 16.04 -86.45
C TRP A 22 -44.42 15.71 -86.46
N THR A 23 -44.75 14.43 -86.65
CA THR A 23 -46.15 14.03 -86.56
C THR A 23 -46.61 14.08 -85.11
N ALA A 24 -47.91 14.27 -84.87
CA ALA A 24 -48.47 14.23 -83.52
C ALA A 24 -48.10 12.92 -82.78
N SER A 25 -47.93 11.83 -83.53
CA SER A 25 -47.51 10.52 -83.03
C SER A 25 -46.07 10.53 -82.50
N ASP A 26 -45.14 11.21 -83.16
CA ASP A 26 -43.73 11.27 -82.73
C ASP A 26 -43.59 12.08 -81.43
N LEU A 27 -44.35 13.17 -81.32
CA LEU A 27 -44.39 14.00 -80.11
C LEU A 27 -45.05 13.24 -78.95
N GLN A 28 -46.12 12.49 -79.21
CA GLN A 28 -46.75 11.62 -78.22
C GLN A 28 -45.79 10.53 -77.74
N LEU A 29 -45.07 9.86 -78.65
CA LEU A 29 -44.08 8.84 -78.29
C LEU A 29 -42.94 9.42 -77.44
N ALA A 30 -42.42 10.59 -77.81
CA ALA A 30 -41.41 11.28 -77.01
C ALA A 30 -41.93 11.62 -75.59
N ALA A 31 -43.18 12.05 -75.48
CA ALA A 31 -43.83 12.31 -74.19
C ALA A 31 -44.04 11.02 -73.37
N GLU A 32 -44.45 9.92 -73.99
CA GLU A 32 -44.62 8.61 -73.33
C GLU A 32 -43.28 8.07 -72.82
N LEU A 33 -42.21 8.13 -73.63
CA LEU A 33 -40.86 7.76 -73.22
C LEU A 33 -40.33 8.65 -72.10
N GLY A 34 -40.53 9.96 -72.22
CA GLY A 34 -40.16 10.92 -71.17
C GLY A 34 -40.86 10.62 -69.84
N LYS A 35 -42.16 10.29 -69.89
CA LYS A 35 -42.95 9.88 -68.72
C LYS A 35 -42.39 8.61 -68.09
N THR A 36 -42.14 7.55 -68.88
CA THR A 36 -41.57 6.29 -68.36
C THR A 36 -40.17 6.49 -67.76
N LEU A 37 -39.32 7.32 -68.38
CA LEU A 37 -37.99 7.64 -67.84
C LEU A 37 -38.09 8.40 -66.52
N LEU A 38 -39.01 9.37 -66.41
CA LEU A 38 -39.26 10.11 -65.17
C LEU A 38 -39.82 9.20 -64.06
N GLU A 39 -40.76 8.31 -64.39
CA GLU A 39 -41.28 7.32 -63.45
C GLU A 39 -40.17 6.40 -62.93
N ARG A 40 -39.35 5.84 -63.84
CA ARG A 40 -38.19 5.01 -63.47
C ARG A 40 -37.17 5.78 -62.64
N ASN A 41 -36.90 7.03 -62.97
CA ASN A 41 -35.97 7.86 -62.21
C ASN A 41 -36.49 8.11 -60.78
N LYS A 42 -37.78 8.44 -60.64
CA LYS A 42 -38.43 8.60 -59.34
C LYS A 42 -38.42 7.33 -58.50
N GLU A 43 -38.64 6.16 -59.12
CA GLU A 43 -38.52 4.86 -58.45
C GLU A 43 -37.09 4.62 -57.95
N LEU A 44 -36.07 4.89 -58.78
CA LEU A 44 -34.67 4.77 -58.40
C LEU A 44 -34.29 5.73 -57.27
N GLU A 45 -34.75 6.98 -57.32
CA GLU A 45 -34.55 7.95 -56.23
C GLU A 45 -35.20 7.47 -54.92
N THR A 46 -36.41 6.90 -55.01
CA THR A 46 -37.12 6.37 -53.84
C THR A 46 -36.39 5.17 -53.25
N ALA A 47 -35.95 4.24 -54.08
CA ALA A 47 -35.16 3.08 -53.66
C ALA A 47 -33.81 3.50 -53.05
N LEU A 48 -33.13 4.49 -53.65
CA LEU A 48 -31.87 5.02 -53.13
C LEU A 48 -32.06 5.63 -51.73
N ARG A 49 -33.11 6.44 -51.53
CA ARG A 49 -33.44 7.01 -50.22
C ARG A 49 -33.77 5.93 -49.19
N GLN A 50 -34.51 4.89 -49.58
CA GLN A 50 -34.79 3.76 -48.70
C GLN A 50 -33.51 3.04 -48.28
N HIS A 51 -32.58 2.78 -49.22
CA HIS A 51 -31.29 2.18 -48.89
C HIS A 51 -30.44 3.08 -48.00
N GLN A 52 -30.44 4.40 -48.23
CA GLN A 52 -29.76 5.37 -47.36
C GLN A 52 -30.28 5.29 -45.92
N ASN A 53 -31.61 5.28 -45.72
CA ASN A 53 -32.19 5.14 -44.40
C ASN A 53 -31.78 3.82 -43.71
N VAL A 54 -31.79 2.70 -44.44
CA VAL A 54 -31.36 1.40 -43.89
C VAL A 54 -29.88 1.43 -43.50
N ILE A 55 -29.02 2.09 -44.29
CA ILE A 55 -27.60 2.24 -43.97
C ILE A 55 -27.43 3.09 -42.70
N GLU A 56 -28.19 4.16 -42.55
CA GLU A 56 -28.16 5.01 -41.35
C GLU A 56 -28.59 4.23 -40.10
N ASP A 57 -29.69 3.47 -40.18
CA ASP A 57 -30.16 2.63 -39.08
C ASP A 57 -29.11 1.57 -38.69
N GLN A 58 -28.53 0.87 -39.66
CA GLN A 58 -27.47 -0.11 -39.44
C GLN A 58 -26.21 0.53 -38.85
N THR A 59 -25.87 1.75 -39.28
CA THR A 59 -24.71 2.49 -38.73
C THR A 59 -24.93 2.81 -37.26
N GLN A 60 -26.12 3.25 -36.88
CA GLN A 60 -26.48 3.51 -35.48
C GLN A 60 -26.47 2.22 -34.64
N GLU A 61 -26.94 1.10 -35.19
CA GLU A 61 -26.89 -0.20 -34.52
C GLU A 61 -25.44 -0.67 -34.28
N ILE A 62 -24.58 -0.56 -35.29
CA ILE A 62 -23.15 -0.88 -35.16
C ILE A 62 -22.50 -0.01 -34.08
N GLU A 63 -22.81 1.28 -34.05
CA GLU A 63 -22.27 2.20 -33.05
C GLU A 63 -22.74 1.83 -31.63
N TYR A 64 -24.02 1.51 -31.46
CA TYR A 64 -24.58 1.08 -30.18
C TYR A 64 -23.92 -0.22 -29.68
N LEU A 65 -23.82 -1.24 -30.52
CA LEU A 65 -23.17 -2.51 -30.17
C LEU A 65 -21.68 -2.33 -29.89
N THR A 66 -21.01 -1.42 -30.61
CA THR A 66 -19.60 -1.08 -30.37
C THR A 66 -19.43 -0.44 -28.99
N LYS A 67 -20.29 0.51 -28.62
CA LYS A 67 -20.31 1.13 -27.29
C LYS A 67 -20.59 0.11 -26.19
N GLN A 68 -21.56 -0.77 -26.38
CA GLN A 68 -21.86 -1.84 -25.42
C GLN A 68 -20.66 -2.78 -25.24
N THR A 69 -20.00 -3.15 -26.35
CA THR A 69 -18.81 -4.01 -26.30
C THR A 69 -17.66 -3.33 -25.58
N ALA A 70 -17.45 -2.02 -25.80
CA ALA A 70 -16.43 -1.25 -25.08
C ALA A 70 -16.71 -1.22 -23.57
N ALA A 71 -17.95 -0.92 -23.16
CA ALA A 71 -18.34 -0.93 -21.75
C ALA A 71 -18.14 -2.31 -21.09
N LEU A 72 -18.46 -3.40 -21.80
CA LEU A 72 -18.22 -4.75 -21.30
C LEU A 72 -16.72 -5.06 -21.12
N ARG A 73 -15.83 -4.54 -21.99
CA ARG A 73 -14.37 -4.66 -21.80
C ARG A 73 -13.92 -3.90 -20.56
N GLU A 74 -14.37 -2.67 -20.36
CA GLU A 74 -14.01 -1.87 -19.17
C GLU A 74 -14.43 -2.54 -17.85
N VAL A 75 -15.63 -3.12 -17.80
CA VAL A 75 -16.10 -3.88 -16.64
C VAL A 75 -15.24 -5.14 -16.43
N ASN A 76 -14.84 -5.83 -17.49
CA ASN A 76 -13.96 -6.98 -17.40
C ASN A 76 -12.58 -6.61 -16.85
N ASP A 77 -11.99 -5.52 -17.33
CA ASP A 77 -10.69 -5.00 -16.89
C ASP A 77 -10.75 -4.51 -15.44
N SER A 78 -11.86 -3.89 -15.03
CA SER A 78 -12.12 -3.54 -13.63
C SER A 78 -12.16 -4.80 -12.75
N ARG A 79 -12.88 -5.83 -13.19
CA ARG A 79 -12.96 -7.12 -12.48
C ARG A 79 -11.59 -7.79 -12.35
N LEU A 80 -10.76 -7.78 -13.40
CA LEU A 80 -9.42 -8.35 -13.36
C LEU A 80 -8.55 -7.65 -12.31
N ARG A 81 -8.55 -6.31 -12.27
CA ARG A 81 -7.84 -5.53 -11.24
C ARG A 81 -8.30 -5.84 -9.82
N ILE A 82 -9.60 -6.05 -9.62
CA ILE A 82 -10.14 -6.46 -8.31
C ILE A 82 -9.59 -7.84 -7.92
N TYR A 83 -9.54 -8.80 -8.86
CA TYR A 83 -8.96 -10.11 -8.58
C TYR A 83 -7.48 -10.05 -8.24
N GLU A 84 -6.69 -9.27 -8.97
CA GLU A 84 -5.26 -9.05 -8.66
C GLU A 84 -5.08 -8.44 -7.26
N GLN A 85 -5.88 -7.44 -6.91
CA GLN A 85 -5.82 -6.82 -5.58
C GLN A 85 -6.22 -7.80 -4.46
N LEU A 86 -7.22 -8.65 -4.71
CA LEU A 86 -7.62 -9.69 -3.76
C LEU A 86 -6.52 -10.75 -3.59
N GLU A 87 -5.82 -11.13 -4.66
CA GLU A 87 -4.71 -12.07 -4.60
C GLU A 87 -3.57 -11.53 -3.74
N VAL A 88 -3.20 -10.26 -3.90
CA VAL A 88 -2.21 -9.60 -3.03
C VAL A 88 -2.68 -9.58 -1.57
N SER A 89 -3.93 -9.21 -1.31
CA SER A 89 -4.52 -9.17 0.04
C SER A 89 -4.50 -10.54 0.72
N ILE A 90 -4.86 -11.61 -0.01
CA ILE A 90 -4.80 -12.99 0.50
C ILE A 90 -3.36 -13.35 0.89
N GLN A 91 -2.39 -13.07 0.02
CA GLN A 91 -0.99 -13.36 0.31
C GLN A 91 -0.48 -12.60 1.54
N ASP A 92 -0.87 -11.34 1.72
CA ASP A 92 -0.49 -10.54 2.89
C ASP A 92 -1.11 -11.08 4.17
N LEU A 93 -2.39 -11.47 4.13
CA LEU A 93 -3.07 -12.13 5.25
C LEU A 93 -2.44 -13.47 5.61
N GLU A 94 -2.05 -14.28 4.62
CA GLU A 94 -1.35 -15.55 4.83
C GLU A 94 0.02 -15.34 5.48
N ARG A 95 0.79 -14.35 5.00
CA ARG A 95 2.09 -13.98 5.60
C ARG A 95 1.92 -13.49 7.03
N ALA A 96 0.94 -12.62 7.30
CA ALA A 96 0.67 -12.10 8.64
C ALA A 96 0.25 -13.23 9.59
N ASN A 97 -0.62 -14.13 9.14
CA ASN A 97 -1.04 -15.29 9.92
C ASN A 97 0.13 -16.23 10.21
N HIS A 98 1.01 -16.49 9.22
CA HIS A 98 2.20 -17.29 9.44
C HIS A 98 3.15 -16.67 10.48
N ARG A 99 3.38 -15.35 10.41
CA ARG A 99 4.18 -14.62 11.41
C ARG A 99 3.58 -14.75 12.81
N LEU A 100 2.27 -14.49 12.96
CA LEU A 100 1.57 -14.63 14.23
C LEU A 100 1.65 -16.07 14.79
N ALA A 101 1.57 -17.09 13.93
CA ALA A 101 1.70 -18.47 14.35
C ALA A 101 3.11 -18.80 14.87
N VAL A 102 4.15 -18.25 14.23
CA VAL A 102 5.55 -18.38 14.69
C VAL A 102 5.76 -17.68 16.03
N ASP A 103 5.28 -16.44 16.17
CA ASP A 103 5.40 -15.66 17.41
C ASP A 103 4.65 -16.33 18.56
N HIS A 104 3.40 -16.77 18.32
CA HIS A 104 2.64 -17.54 19.30
C HIS A 104 3.36 -18.83 19.73
N ALA A 105 4.01 -19.53 18.80
CA ALA A 105 4.79 -20.72 19.13
C ALA A 105 6.05 -20.39 19.96
N ALA A 106 6.70 -19.25 19.69
CA ALA A 106 7.84 -18.75 20.45
C ALA A 106 7.43 -18.33 21.87
N ASP A 107 6.36 -17.54 22.00
CA ASP A 107 5.80 -17.11 23.29
C ASP A 107 5.37 -18.31 24.13
N LYS A 108 4.71 -19.29 23.52
CA LYS A 108 4.34 -20.54 24.19
C LYS A 108 5.55 -21.29 24.74
N LYS A 109 6.70 -21.29 24.04
CA LYS A 109 7.94 -21.87 24.56
C LYS A 109 8.49 -21.03 25.71
N HIS A 110 8.49 -19.71 25.58
CA HIS A 110 8.96 -18.79 26.62
C HIS A 110 8.17 -18.94 27.92
N ILE A 111 6.83 -18.99 27.83
CA ILE A 111 5.93 -19.24 28.97
C ILE A 111 6.29 -20.56 29.64
N LYS A 112 6.46 -21.66 28.88
CA LYS A 112 6.82 -22.97 29.46
C LYS A 112 8.15 -22.92 30.20
N THR A 113 9.15 -22.23 29.65
CA THR A 113 10.45 -22.06 30.32
C THR A 113 10.30 -21.28 31.62
N LEU A 114 9.53 -20.20 31.62
CA LEU A 114 9.25 -19.43 32.83
C LEU A 114 8.52 -20.27 33.89
N CYS A 115 7.52 -21.07 33.50
CA CYS A 115 6.85 -22.00 34.42
C CYS A 115 7.83 -23.00 35.06
N CYS A 116 8.69 -23.63 34.26
CA CYS A 116 9.70 -24.57 34.78
C CYS A 116 10.71 -23.89 35.73
N ASN A 117 11.09 -22.64 35.44
CA ASN A 117 11.94 -21.86 36.33
C ASN A 117 11.25 -21.55 37.65
N ILE A 118 9.96 -21.19 37.63
CA ILE A 118 9.14 -20.96 38.83
C ILE A 118 9.08 -22.24 39.67
N GLU A 119 8.74 -23.38 39.07
CA GLU A 119 8.70 -24.68 39.77
C GLU A 119 10.06 -25.03 40.41
N THR A 120 11.17 -24.75 39.71
CA THR A 120 12.51 -24.98 40.24
C THR A 120 12.82 -24.07 41.44
N LEU A 121 12.37 -22.81 41.40
CA LEU A 121 12.54 -21.86 42.50
C LEU A 121 11.65 -22.23 43.69
N GLU A 122 10.42 -22.66 43.45
CA GLU A 122 9.49 -23.15 44.48
C GLU A 122 10.09 -24.36 45.21
N ASN A 123 10.61 -25.35 44.49
CA ASN A 123 11.29 -26.51 45.09
C ASN A 123 12.49 -26.09 45.97
N LYS A 124 13.30 -25.14 45.51
CA LYS A 124 14.43 -24.62 46.32
C LYS A 124 13.95 -23.89 47.57
N CYS A 125 12.86 -23.13 47.48
CA CYS A 125 12.26 -22.48 48.64
C CYS A 125 11.73 -23.51 49.65
N GLU A 126 11.09 -24.59 49.18
CA GLU A 126 10.65 -25.69 50.04
C GLU A 126 11.83 -26.42 50.70
N GLU A 127 12.90 -26.68 49.96
CA GLU A 127 14.14 -27.25 50.49
C GLU A 127 14.75 -26.36 51.58
N PHE A 128 14.89 -25.06 51.32
CA PHE A 128 15.39 -24.12 52.32
C PHE A 128 14.47 -24.05 53.53
N GLN A 129 13.14 -24.03 53.35
CA GLN A 129 12.19 -24.05 54.45
C GLN A 129 12.35 -25.30 55.32
N LYS A 130 12.49 -26.47 54.70
CA LYS A 130 12.75 -27.73 55.41
C LYS A 130 14.04 -27.69 56.21
N THR A 131 15.13 -27.16 55.63
CA THR A 131 16.40 -27.02 56.36
C THR A 131 16.28 -26.08 57.56
N VAL A 132 15.50 -25.01 57.44
CA VAL A 132 15.22 -24.09 58.55
C VAL A 132 14.41 -24.80 59.65
N ASP A 133 13.38 -25.54 59.29
CA ASP A 133 12.56 -26.31 60.24
C ASP A 133 13.38 -27.39 60.96
N ASP A 134 14.25 -28.11 60.24
CA ASP A 134 15.17 -29.11 60.81
C ASP A 134 16.16 -28.47 61.81
N LEU A 135 16.72 -27.31 61.48
CA LEU A 135 17.63 -26.57 62.38
C LEU A 135 16.89 -26.04 63.62
N ASN A 136 15.67 -25.51 63.45
CA ASN A 136 14.83 -25.06 64.56
C ASN A 136 14.47 -26.23 65.50
N ALA A 137 14.14 -27.39 64.95
CA ALA A 137 13.88 -28.61 65.73
C ALA A 137 15.13 -29.05 66.50
N GLN A 138 16.32 -29.00 65.88
CA GLN A 138 17.59 -29.29 66.56
C GLN A 138 17.86 -28.31 67.72
N LEU A 139 17.64 -27.00 67.51
CA LEU A 139 17.79 -25.99 68.56
C LEU A 139 16.84 -26.24 69.73
N GLU A 140 15.58 -26.60 69.46
CA GLU A 140 14.60 -26.93 70.49
C GLU A 140 15.01 -28.17 71.30
N ILE A 141 15.56 -29.20 70.64
CA ILE A 141 16.11 -30.38 71.32
C ILE A 141 17.29 -30.01 72.23
N VAL A 142 18.22 -29.18 71.75
CA VAL A 142 19.36 -28.71 72.54
C VAL A 142 18.89 -27.91 73.76
N ARG A 143 17.92 -27.01 73.58
CA ARG A 143 17.32 -26.23 74.67
C ARG A 143 16.69 -27.12 75.74
N ARG A 144 15.86 -28.10 75.34
CA ARG A 144 15.27 -29.08 76.28
C ARG A 144 16.29 -29.95 76.98
N ARG A 145 17.42 -30.28 76.34
CA ARG A 145 18.53 -31.02 76.97
C ARG A 145 19.29 -30.15 77.97
N ALA A 146 19.43 -28.85 77.72
CA ALA A 146 20.02 -27.91 78.66
C ALA A 146 19.16 -27.72 79.91
N GLU A 147 17.84 -27.64 79.75
CA GLU A 147 16.88 -27.50 80.87
C GLU A 147 16.75 -28.74 81.77
N ARG A 148 17.20 -29.92 81.31
CA ARG A 148 17.17 -31.18 82.09
C ARG A 148 18.43 -31.44 82.94
N LYS A 149 19.41 -30.52 82.97
CA LYS A 149 20.53 -30.57 83.92
C LYS A 149 20.21 -29.72 85.15
N PRO A 150 20.28 -30.25 86.39
CA PRO A 150 20.15 -29.41 87.57
C PRO A 150 21.42 -28.57 87.77
N GLU A 151 21.16 -27.35 88.21
CA GLU A 151 22.04 -26.27 88.63
C GLU A 151 23.09 -26.73 89.65
N ASN A 152 24.38 -26.46 89.37
CA ASN A 152 25.28 -26.01 90.45
C ASN A 152 26.40 -25.11 89.90
N GLU A 153 26.59 -24.00 90.62
CA GLU A 153 27.75 -23.10 90.69
C GLU A 153 27.89 -21.92 89.69
N LYS A 154 27.55 -20.72 90.20
CA LYS A 154 28.30 -19.45 90.00
C LYS A 154 29.64 -19.53 90.78
N PRO A 155 30.73 -18.75 90.49
CA PRO A 155 30.64 -17.30 90.21
C PRO A 155 31.79 -16.58 89.42
N LYS A 156 31.55 -15.28 89.19
CA LYS A 156 32.46 -14.11 88.98
C LYS A 156 33.11 -13.82 87.62
N GLU A 157 32.62 -12.72 87.03
CA GLU A 157 33.33 -11.50 86.60
C GLU A 157 34.88 -11.52 86.64
N ASN A 158 35.51 -11.33 85.47
CA ASN A 158 36.60 -10.39 85.26
C ASN A 158 36.91 -10.20 83.77
N ASP A 159 37.43 -9.02 83.51
CA ASP A 159 37.62 -8.29 82.27
C ASP A 159 38.85 -8.77 81.43
N ILE A 160 38.90 -8.28 80.18
CA ILE A 160 40.10 -8.05 79.33
C ILE A 160 40.60 -9.14 78.33
N LYS A 161 40.42 -8.75 77.05
CA LYS A 161 41.27 -8.84 75.83
C LYS A 161 41.45 -10.15 75.05
N THR A 162 40.88 -10.12 73.85
CA THR A 162 41.45 -10.41 72.53
C THR A 162 42.96 -10.70 72.51
N VAL A 163 43.35 -11.88 72.00
CA VAL A 163 44.26 -12.09 70.86
C VAL A 163 44.20 -13.56 70.44
N GLU A 164 43.90 -13.76 69.16
CA GLU A 164 44.22 -14.88 68.27
C GLU A 164 45.35 -15.82 68.73
N SER A 165 45.14 -17.13 68.60
CA SER A 165 46.22 -18.06 68.22
C SER A 165 45.70 -19.45 67.84
N THR A 166 45.89 -19.73 66.56
CA THR A 166 46.57 -20.93 66.02
C THR A 166 46.03 -22.31 66.36
N ALA A 167 45.57 -22.97 65.30
CA ALA A 167 45.37 -24.40 65.22
C ALA A 167 46.68 -25.19 65.42
N ILE A 168 46.63 -26.06 66.42
CA ILE A 168 47.40 -27.30 66.62
C ILE A 168 46.76 -28.34 65.64
N ASN A 169 47.39 -29.35 65.04
CA ASN A 169 48.52 -30.17 65.43
C ASN A 169 48.86 -31.17 64.29
N ALA A 170 50.13 -31.62 64.29
CA ALA A 170 50.60 -33.00 64.03
C ALA A 170 50.27 -33.69 62.69
N LYS A 171 51.18 -34.35 61.96
CA LYS A 171 52.54 -34.88 62.16
C LYS A 171 52.98 -35.36 60.77
N ASN A 172 54.27 -35.24 60.43
CA ASN A 172 55.23 -36.36 60.37
C ASN A 172 56.33 -36.12 59.32
N VAL A 173 57.54 -36.46 59.74
CA VAL A 173 58.82 -36.36 59.03
C VAL A 173 58.94 -37.47 57.97
N ILE A 174 59.58 -37.19 56.82
CA ILE A 174 60.62 -38.01 56.14
C ILE A 174 61.21 -37.22 54.96
N ALA A 175 62.52 -37.35 54.77
CA ALA A 175 63.39 -36.55 53.91
C ALA A 175 63.55 -37.08 52.46
N THR A 176 63.74 -36.13 51.52
CA THR A 176 64.48 -36.18 50.21
C THR A 176 64.02 -37.15 49.09
N PRO A 177 64.32 -36.90 47.77
CA PRO A 177 65.05 -35.79 47.14
C PRO A 177 64.33 -35.13 45.92
N GLN A 178 64.94 -34.05 45.43
CA GLN A 178 64.55 -33.20 44.30
C GLN A 178 64.19 -33.94 42.99
N LYS A 179 63.14 -33.45 42.32
CA LYS A 179 63.03 -33.45 40.85
C LYS A 179 62.41 -32.12 40.40
N SER A 180 63.16 -31.44 39.55
CA SER A 180 62.90 -30.16 38.91
C SER A 180 61.90 -30.27 37.73
N ILE A 181 61.30 -29.12 37.33
CA ILE A 181 60.70 -28.77 36.00
C ILE A 181 59.20 -29.13 35.88
N VAL A 182 58.17 -28.26 35.71
CA VAL A 182 57.97 -26.80 35.43
C VAL A 182 56.62 -26.36 36.05
N PRO A 183 56.49 -25.21 36.73
CA PRO A 183 55.19 -24.58 37.00
C PRO A 183 54.66 -23.87 35.74
N LEU A 184 53.46 -24.24 35.31
CA LEU A 184 52.70 -23.57 34.25
C LEU A 184 52.58 -22.07 34.59
N PRO A 185 52.75 -21.13 33.65
CA PRO A 185 52.66 -19.70 33.96
C PRO A 185 51.25 -19.37 34.46
N GLU A 186 51.13 -18.91 35.70
CA GLU A 186 49.91 -18.27 36.20
C GLU A 186 49.69 -17.00 35.37
N LEU A 187 48.55 -16.95 34.66
CA LEU A 187 48.14 -15.77 33.91
C LEU A 187 48.12 -14.58 34.87
N THR A 188 48.85 -13.53 34.50
CA THR A 188 48.82 -12.31 35.30
C THR A 188 47.45 -11.65 35.13
N LYS A 189 47.04 -10.84 36.12
CA LYS A 189 45.77 -10.11 36.05
C LYS A 189 45.64 -9.24 34.78
N GLU A 190 46.80 -8.80 34.26
CA GLU A 190 46.94 -8.05 33.01
C GLU A 190 46.67 -8.92 31.76
N ASP A 191 47.04 -10.21 31.79
CA ASP A 191 46.76 -11.16 30.72
C ASP A 191 45.25 -11.52 30.65
N GLU A 192 44.60 -11.64 31.82
CA GLU A 192 43.14 -11.83 31.92
C GLU A 192 42.37 -10.60 31.42
N ASP A 193 42.83 -9.39 31.75
CA ASP A 193 42.25 -8.13 31.25
C ASP A 193 42.46 -7.96 29.74
N LEU A 194 43.61 -8.38 29.20
CA LEU A 194 43.90 -8.41 27.76
C LEU A 194 42.99 -9.39 27.00
N LEU A 195 42.76 -10.58 27.55
CA LEU A 195 41.83 -11.56 27.00
C LEU A 195 40.41 -11.02 26.99
N ARG A 196 39.98 -10.39 28.09
CA ARG A 196 38.66 -9.76 28.19
C ARG A 196 38.48 -8.62 27.18
N LEU A 197 39.46 -7.72 27.04
CA LEU A 197 39.41 -6.66 26.02
C LEU A 197 39.37 -7.22 24.61
N SER A 198 40.10 -8.32 24.35
CA SER A 198 40.10 -9.00 23.06
C SER A 198 38.72 -9.60 22.73
N ASP A 199 38.04 -10.18 23.72
CA ASP A 199 36.68 -10.68 23.57
C ASP A 199 35.66 -9.56 23.39
N GLU A 200 35.75 -8.48 24.17
CA GLU A 200 34.91 -7.29 24.00
C GLU A 200 35.11 -6.63 22.62
N LEU A 201 36.34 -6.63 22.09
CA LEU A 201 36.64 -6.14 20.74
C LEU A 201 36.07 -7.07 19.66
N ARG A 202 36.12 -8.39 19.87
CA ARG A 202 35.54 -9.39 18.97
C ARG A 202 34.02 -9.26 18.93
N GLU A 203 33.38 -9.11 20.08
CA GLU A 203 31.94 -8.89 20.20
C GLU A 203 31.52 -7.57 19.56
N ASN A 204 32.26 -6.48 19.79
CA ASN A 204 32.01 -5.20 19.12
C ASN A 204 32.13 -5.30 17.60
N LYS A 205 33.11 -6.05 17.07
CA LYS A 205 33.24 -6.27 15.62
C LYS A 205 32.04 -7.02 15.05
N VAL A 206 31.52 -8.01 15.77
CA VAL A 206 30.33 -8.77 15.35
C VAL A 206 29.08 -7.88 15.41
N ALA A 207 28.91 -7.10 16.48
CA ALA A 207 27.82 -6.15 16.63
C ALA A 207 27.85 -5.07 15.54
N PHE A 208 29.01 -4.49 15.26
CA PHE A 208 29.19 -3.52 14.17
C PHE A 208 28.83 -4.13 12.80
N ALA A 209 29.25 -5.36 12.52
CA ALA A 209 28.92 -6.04 11.27
C ALA A 209 27.42 -6.43 11.16
N GLN A 210 26.72 -6.58 12.28
CA GLN A 210 25.27 -6.77 12.30
C GLN A 210 24.55 -5.44 12.08
N GLU A 211 24.99 -4.37 12.72
CA GLU A 211 24.41 -3.04 12.56
C GLU A 211 24.62 -2.53 11.12
N GLN A 212 25.80 -2.74 10.54
CA GLN A 212 26.06 -2.40 9.14
C GLN A 212 25.09 -3.12 8.19
N ARG A 213 24.77 -4.39 8.46
CA ARG A 213 23.77 -5.15 7.67
C ARG A 213 22.35 -4.60 7.86
N ARG A 214 22.02 -4.20 9.08
CA ARG A 214 20.72 -3.59 9.41
C ARG A 214 20.58 -2.23 8.70
N VAL A 215 21.64 -1.42 8.67
CA VAL A 215 21.68 -0.16 7.93
C VAL A 215 21.47 -0.40 6.44
N THR A 216 22.18 -1.35 5.82
CA THR A 216 21.99 -1.65 4.39
C THR A 216 20.57 -2.13 4.07
N GLU A 217 19.97 -2.94 4.93
CA GLU A 217 18.59 -3.40 4.76
C GLU A 217 17.58 -2.24 4.85
N LEU A 218 17.79 -1.32 5.81
CA LEU A 218 16.95 -0.12 5.95
C LEU A 218 17.15 0.85 4.78
N GLU A 219 18.36 0.98 4.24
CA GLU A 219 18.64 1.77 3.03
C GLU A 219 17.92 1.20 1.80
N GLU A 220 17.93 -0.12 1.62
CA GLU A 220 17.18 -0.80 0.54
C GLU A 220 15.66 -0.60 0.70
N GLN A 221 15.14 -0.70 1.92
CA GLN A 221 13.73 -0.44 2.21
C GLN A 221 13.36 1.03 1.91
N LEU A 222 14.21 1.98 2.30
CA LEU A 222 14.00 3.40 2.01
C LEU A 222 14.00 3.66 0.50
N ALA A 223 14.92 3.07 -0.24
CA ALA A 223 14.99 3.19 -1.70
C ALA A 223 13.72 2.65 -2.37
N SER A 224 13.20 1.50 -1.91
CA SER A 224 11.94 0.92 -2.39
C SER A 224 10.73 1.84 -2.13
N VAL A 225 10.64 2.41 -0.93
CA VAL A 225 9.56 3.35 -0.57
C VAL A 225 9.64 4.63 -1.41
N ILE A 226 10.84 5.16 -1.66
CA ILE A 226 11.03 6.33 -2.53
C ILE A 226 10.58 6.03 -3.96
N GLN A 227 10.94 4.86 -4.50
CA GLN A 227 10.52 4.45 -5.84
C GLN A 227 8.98 4.37 -5.93
N GLU A 228 8.34 3.78 -4.92
CA GLU A 228 6.89 3.69 -4.87
C GLU A 228 6.22 5.06 -4.72
N ASN A 229 6.79 5.95 -3.91
CA ASN A 229 6.29 7.32 -3.76
C ASN A 229 6.38 8.08 -5.10
N ASN A 230 7.49 7.95 -5.82
CA ASN A 230 7.64 8.53 -7.16
C ASN A 230 6.62 7.97 -8.15
N ARG A 231 6.35 6.65 -8.12
CA ARG A 231 5.32 6.01 -8.94
C ARG A 231 3.93 6.56 -8.64
N LEU A 232 3.59 6.70 -7.35
CA LEU A 232 2.31 7.24 -6.92
C LEU A 232 2.16 8.73 -7.28
N GLN A 233 3.23 9.52 -7.13
CA GLN A 233 3.25 10.92 -7.57
C GLN A 233 3.03 11.04 -9.09
N GLU A 234 3.65 10.17 -9.89
CA GLU A 234 3.44 10.14 -11.34
C GLU A 234 2.01 9.75 -11.70
N GLN A 235 1.44 8.75 -11.00
CA GLN A 235 0.04 8.40 -11.17
C GLN A 235 -0.88 9.58 -10.83
N LEU A 236 -0.63 10.28 -9.71
CA LEU A 236 -1.39 11.47 -9.34
C LEU A 236 -1.27 12.55 -10.42
N ARG A 237 -0.07 12.85 -10.93
CA ARG A 237 0.10 13.81 -12.03
C ARG A 237 -0.74 13.43 -13.26
N ASN A 238 -0.72 12.15 -13.64
CA ASN A 238 -1.51 11.66 -14.77
C ASN A 238 -3.03 11.76 -14.53
N TRP A 239 -3.49 11.52 -13.30
CA TRP A 239 -4.89 11.71 -12.94
C TRP A 239 -5.31 13.17 -13.00
N HIS A 240 -4.50 14.08 -12.45
CA HIS A 240 -4.77 15.52 -12.52
C HIS A 240 -4.80 16.00 -13.97
N GLN A 241 -3.85 15.57 -14.80
CA GLN A 241 -3.83 15.93 -16.23
C GLN A 241 -5.09 15.44 -16.97
N ARG A 242 -5.56 14.22 -16.69
CA ARG A 242 -6.81 13.69 -17.26
C ARG A 242 -8.06 14.39 -16.72
N GLU A 243 -8.03 14.91 -15.50
CA GLU A 243 -9.14 15.66 -14.92
C GLU A 243 -9.17 17.12 -15.42
N ASP A 244 -8.02 17.69 -15.72
CA ASP A 244 -7.87 19.05 -16.24
C ASP A 244 -8.12 19.14 -17.75
N GLU A 245 -7.87 18.06 -18.51
CA GLU A 245 -8.17 17.98 -19.95
C GLU A 245 -9.65 18.30 -20.30
N PRO A 246 -10.67 17.71 -19.65
CA PRO A 246 -12.07 18.07 -19.90
C PRO A 246 -12.44 19.47 -19.38
N LYS A 247 -11.78 19.98 -18.33
CA LYS A 247 -12.00 21.35 -17.82
C LYS A 247 -11.45 22.38 -18.81
N SER A 248 -10.24 22.15 -19.30
CA SER A 248 -9.59 22.95 -20.34
C SER A 248 -10.41 22.95 -21.63
N MET A 249 -10.86 21.79 -22.10
CA MET A 249 -11.76 21.74 -23.27
C MET A 249 -13.11 22.43 -23.01
N HIS A 250 -13.66 22.35 -21.80
CA HIS A 250 -14.89 23.06 -21.45
C HIS A 250 -14.71 24.58 -21.45
N GLU A 251 -13.56 25.06 -20.96
CA GLU A 251 -13.17 26.46 -20.98
C GLU A 251 -12.95 26.96 -22.41
N GLU A 252 -12.25 26.21 -23.26
CA GLU A 252 -12.12 26.50 -24.70
C GLU A 252 -13.48 26.56 -25.40
N LEU A 253 -14.39 25.63 -25.11
CA LEU A 253 -15.74 25.64 -25.65
C LEU A 253 -16.55 26.84 -25.15
N SER A 254 -16.39 27.22 -23.88
CA SER A 254 -17.03 28.41 -23.30
C SER A 254 -16.56 29.69 -24.00
N ILE A 255 -15.25 29.83 -24.24
CA ILE A 255 -14.67 30.96 -24.97
C ILE A 255 -15.20 31.01 -26.41
N LEU A 256 -15.28 29.86 -27.10
CA LEU A 256 -15.83 29.79 -28.45
C LEU A 256 -17.33 30.13 -28.49
N GLU A 257 -18.10 29.77 -27.46
CA GLU A 257 -19.51 30.12 -27.29
C GLU A 257 -19.68 31.64 -27.12
N GLU A 258 -18.84 32.29 -26.30
CA GLU A 258 -18.84 33.76 -26.12
C GLU A 258 -18.48 34.52 -27.40
N VAL A 259 -17.53 34.00 -28.19
CA VAL A 259 -17.21 34.54 -29.53
C VAL A 259 -18.40 34.39 -30.48
N ARG A 260 -19.05 33.23 -30.49
CA ARG A 260 -20.23 32.96 -31.33
C ARG A 260 -21.42 33.85 -30.97
N GLN A 261 -21.62 34.12 -29.69
CA GLN A 261 -22.66 35.03 -29.19
C GLN A 261 -22.32 36.52 -29.42
N GLY A 262 -21.12 36.83 -29.94
CA GLY A 262 -20.67 38.19 -30.22
C GLY A 262 -20.25 38.99 -28.98
N GLN A 263 -20.07 38.32 -27.85
CA GLN A 263 -19.62 38.92 -26.60
C GLN A 263 -18.09 39.16 -26.61
N LEU A 264 -17.35 38.33 -27.36
CA LEU A 264 -15.93 38.49 -27.62
C LEU A 264 -15.66 38.74 -29.11
N CYS A 265 -14.81 39.72 -29.41
CA CYS A 265 -14.30 39.95 -30.77
C CYS A 265 -12.87 39.40 -30.92
N ILE A 266 -12.41 39.16 -32.16
CA ILE A 266 -11.06 38.64 -32.48
C ILE A 266 -9.94 39.48 -31.85
N ARG A 267 -10.17 40.79 -31.66
CA ARG A 267 -9.21 41.69 -31.01
C ARG A 267 -9.20 41.56 -29.48
N CYS A 268 -10.33 41.26 -28.84
CA CYS A 268 -10.41 41.01 -27.40
C CYS A 268 -9.84 39.64 -27.03
N LEU A 269 -9.99 38.64 -27.90
CA LEU A 269 -9.41 37.30 -27.73
C LEU A 269 -7.88 37.34 -27.61
N ARG A 270 -7.20 38.16 -28.43
CA ARG A 270 -5.74 38.40 -28.34
C ARG A 270 -5.32 39.25 -27.13
N GLY A 271 -6.27 39.86 -26.43
CA GLY A 271 -6.03 40.57 -25.17
C GLY A 271 -5.93 39.61 -23.99
N MET A 272 -6.86 38.65 -23.91
CA MET A 272 -6.91 37.63 -22.84
C MET A 272 -5.63 36.78 -22.75
N GLU A 273 -5.06 36.34 -23.88
CA GLU A 273 -3.81 35.55 -23.88
C GLU A 273 -2.60 36.30 -23.29
N ARG A 274 -2.64 37.64 -23.22
CA ARG A 274 -1.57 38.45 -22.64
C ARG A 274 -1.74 38.73 -21.16
N ASP A 275 -2.96 38.70 -20.64
CA ASP A 275 -3.25 38.96 -19.24
C ASP A 275 -2.93 37.74 -18.36
N ASP A 276 -3.02 36.51 -18.89
CA ASP A 276 -2.64 35.29 -18.16
C ASP A 276 -1.12 35.15 -17.95
N MET A 277 -0.31 35.53 -18.94
CA MET A 277 1.16 35.50 -18.81
C MET A 277 1.70 36.66 -17.94
N SER A 278 0.93 37.74 -17.78
CA SER A 278 1.30 38.86 -16.91
C SER A 278 0.97 38.61 -15.43
N SER A 279 0.12 37.63 -15.10
CA SER A 279 -0.24 37.33 -13.70
C SER A 279 0.74 36.38 -13.00
N ILE A 280 1.57 35.64 -13.76
CA ILE A 280 2.53 34.68 -13.21
C ILE A 280 3.92 35.28 -12.92
N LEU A 281 4.15 36.54 -13.31
CA LEU A 281 5.44 37.23 -13.17
C LEU A 281 5.45 38.36 -12.14
N ASP A 282 4.32 38.67 -11.49
CA ASP A 282 4.26 39.65 -10.39
C ASP A 282 3.63 38.99 -9.14
N GLY A 283 4.48 38.44 -8.27
CA GLY A 283 4.02 37.86 -7.01
C GLY A 283 5.09 37.09 -6.21
N GLU A 284 6.34 37.56 -6.21
CA GLU A 284 7.27 37.23 -5.12
C GLU A 284 6.89 38.07 -3.88
N ASP A 285 7.05 37.43 -2.71
CA ASP A 285 7.05 38.01 -1.36
C ASP A 285 5.71 38.36 -0.69
N ASP A 286 5.22 37.45 0.17
CA ASP A 286 4.95 37.79 1.58
C ASP A 286 4.80 36.54 2.47
N ASP A 287 5.93 36.00 2.91
CA ASP A 287 6.02 35.24 4.17
C ASP A 287 5.81 36.22 5.34
N ARG A 288 4.59 36.33 5.87
CA ARG A 288 4.35 36.84 7.24
C ARG A 288 3.27 36.07 7.98
N SER A 289 3.73 35.34 8.99
CA SER A 289 2.96 34.55 9.95
C SER A 289 1.84 35.34 10.66
N ALA A 290 0.71 34.69 10.90
CA ALA A 290 -0.12 34.96 12.08
C ALA A 290 -0.94 33.71 12.47
N ILE A 291 -0.37 32.95 13.39
CA ILE A 291 -1.13 32.22 14.41
C ILE A 291 -2.07 33.24 15.08
N SER A 292 -3.39 33.07 14.97
CA SER A 292 -4.35 33.34 16.05
C SER A 292 -5.78 33.06 15.60
N SER A 293 -6.48 32.27 16.42
CA SER A 293 -7.93 32.33 16.72
C SER A 293 -8.70 31.04 16.47
N LEU A 294 -8.28 29.98 17.19
CA LEU A 294 -9.26 29.22 17.97
C LEU A 294 -9.83 30.17 19.04
N ILE A 295 -11.14 30.41 19.03
CA ILE A 295 -12.06 30.53 20.17
C ILE A 295 -13.48 30.74 19.60
N LEU A 296 -14.25 29.64 19.65
CA LEU A 296 -15.64 29.51 20.08
C LEU A 296 -16.62 30.67 19.82
N THR A 297 -17.75 30.35 19.17
CA THR A 297 -19.06 30.37 19.87
C THR A 297 -20.08 29.44 19.20
N PRO A 298 -21.11 28.99 19.96
CA PRO A 298 -21.87 27.79 19.69
C PRO A 298 -23.29 28.07 19.17
N GLY A 299 -23.87 27.06 18.51
CA GLY A 299 -25.31 26.83 18.56
C GLY A 299 -26.05 26.95 17.23
N GLN A 300 -26.26 25.79 16.58
CA GLN A 300 -27.59 25.41 16.08
C GLN A 300 -27.78 23.90 16.31
N GLN A 301 -28.50 23.57 17.39
CA GLN A 301 -29.32 22.34 17.53
C GLN A 301 -30.51 22.53 16.57
N SER A 302 -31.08 21.56 15.85
CA SER A 302 -31.59 20.20 16.16
C SER A 302 -32.38 19.74 14.89
N PRO A 303 -33.11 18.60 14.82
CA PRO A 303 -33.03 17.31 15.52
C PRO A 303 -33.15 16.06 14.58
N LYS A 304 -32.51 14.96 15.02
CA LYS A 304 -33.04 13.57 15.20
C LYS A 304 -33.88 12.83 14.13
N ASP A 305 -33.40 11.63 13.80
CA ASP A 305 -33.95 10.28 14.10
C ASP A 305 -34.00 9.26 12.92
N ASP A 306 -33.31 8.14 13.18
CA ASP A 306 -33.68 6.74 12.96
C ASP A 306 -34.07 6.21 11.57
N HIS A 307 -33.17 5.40 10.97
CA HIS A 307 -33.48 3.97 10.80
C HIS A 307 -32.24 3.11 10.56
N VAL A 308 -31.91 2.30 11.56
CA VAL A 308 -31.06 1.11 11.46
C VAL A 308 -31.91 -0.01 10.86
N THR A 309 -31.51 -0.60 9.73
CA THR A 309 -31.89 -1.98 9.41
C THR A 309 -30.66 -2.79 9.04
N SER A 310 -30.12 -3.44 10.06
CA SER A 310 -29.25 -4.60 9.91
C SER A 310 -30.09 -5.76 9.37
N LYS A 311 -29.74 -6.28 8.19
CA LYS A 311 -30.18 -7.62 7.75
C LYS A 311 -28.96 -8.51 7.62
N LEU A 312 -28.72 -9.26 8.68
CA LEU A 312 -28.02 -10.55 8.64
C LEU A 312 -28.70 -11.43 7.59
N VAL A 313 -27.97 -11.82 6.55
CA VAL A 313 -28.34 -12.97 5.72
C VAL A 313 -27.74 -14.21 6.39
N LYS A 314 -28.64 -15.08 6.86
CA LYS A 314 -28.31 -16.41 7.38
C LYS A 314 -27.95 -17.35 6.22
N PHE A 315 -27.00 -18.23 6.53
CA PHE A 315 -26.63 -19.43 5.81
C PHE A 315 -27.83 -20.35 5.52
N ASP A 316 -27.88 -20.87 4.30
CA ASP A 316 -28.01 -22.32 4.00
C ASP A 316 -27.02 -22.64 2.86
#